data_AF-A0A0P9U7G5-F1
#
_entry.id   AF-A0A0P9U7G5-F1
#
_cell.length_a   1.000
_cell.length_b   1.000
_cell.length_c   1.000
_cell.angle_alpha   90.00
_cell.angle_beta   90.00
_cell.angle_gamma   90.00
#
_symmetry.space_group_name_H-M   'P 1'
#
loop_
_entity.id
_entity.type
_entity.pdbx_description
1 polymer ?
#
loop_
_entity_poly.entity_id
_entity_poly.type
_entity_poly.pdbx_seq_one_letter_code
_entity_poly.pdbx_strand_id
1 'polypeptide(L)'
;MVSIYVCGEDKTRQISGWDIKPDGKGDFTLTCHYPSQKTYSRPLGDCRVVPTLELKDMLLLRKGSSEFNPVDRVEIYGDKHALVQYPGKSKKYIFNMDSVEFFSPTSITDEPAFTYFRSVATARVSSCRCR
;
A
#
# COMPACT_ATOMS: atom_id res chain seq x y z
N MET A 1 -13.74 -2.55 -14.11
CA MET A 1 -14.42 -1.24 -14.27
C MET A 1 -14.40 -0.55 -12.93
N VAL A 2 -13.86 0.67 -12.85
CA VAL A 2 -13.75 1.44 -11.60
C VAL A 2 -14.93 2.41 -11.55
N SER A 3 -15.67 2.43 -10.44
CA SER A 3 -16.73 3.40 -10.17
C SER A 3 -16.27 4.43 -9.16
N ILE A 4 -16.45 5.71 -9.48
CA ILE A 4 -16.00 6.84 -8.66
C ILE A 4 -17.23 7.64 -8.26
N TYR A 5 -17.50 7.63 -6.97
CA TYR A 5 -18.56 8.40 -6.34
C TYR A 5 -17.94 9.62 -5.66
N VAL A 6 -18.46 10.79 -6.00
CA VAL A 6 -18.01 12.07 -5.44
C VAL A 6 -19.20 12.70 -4.73
N CYS A 7 -19.12 12.86 -3.40
CA CYS A 7 -20.25 13.31 -2.58
C CYS A 7 -21.51 12.44 -2.76
N GLY A 8 -21.35 11.13 -2.97
CA GLY A 8 -22.47 10.20 -3.18
C GLY A 8 -23.04 10.15 -4.60
N GLU A 9 -22.62 11.03 -5.50
CA GLU A 9 -23.02 10.97 -6.92
C GLU A 9 -22.04 10.10 -7.72
N ASP A 10 -22.55 9.18 -8.55
CA ASP A 10 -21.72 8.47 -9.53
C ASP A 10 -21.25 9.44 -10.62
N LYS A 11 -19.95 9.71 -10.65
CA LYS A 11 -19.31 10.55 -11.69
C LYS A 11 -18.44 9.74 -12.62
N THR A 12 -18.46 8.42 -12.50
CA THR A 12 -17.65 7.47 -13.28
C THR A 12 -17.68 7.75 -14.78
N ARG A 13 -18.87 8.00 -15.35
CA ARG A 13 -19.02 8.26 -16.80
C ARG A 13 -18.59 9.65 -17.25
N GLN A 14 -18.49 10.60 -16.32
CA GLN A 14 -18.13 11.99 -16.60
C GLN A 14 -16.62 12.24 -16.46
N ILE A 15 -15.92 11.33 -15.79
CA ILE A 15 -14.49 11.44 -15.48
C ILE A 15 -13.69 10.69 -16.54
N SER A 16 -12.75 11.38 -17.19
CA SER A 16 -11.79 10.76 -18.12
C SER A 16 -10.59 10.16 -17.40
N GLY A 17 -10.20 10.73 -16.26
CA GLY A 17 -9.08 10.24 -15.46
C GLY A 17 -9.16 10.73 -14.03
N TRP A 18 -8.48 10.07 -13.11
CA TRP A 18 -8.49 10.42 -11.71
C TRP A 18 -7.16 10.07 -11.06
N ASP A 19 -6.75 10.87 -10.08
CA ASP A 19 -5.52 10.70 -9.33
C ASP A 19 -5.75 11.05 -7.87
N ILE A 20 -5.09 10.33 -6.96
CA ILE A 20 -5.11 10.64 -5.53
C ILE A 20 -3.78 11.32 -5.18
N LYS A 21 -3.85 12.48 -4.52
CA LYS A 21 -2.68 13.24 -4.10
C LYS A 21 -2.75 13.57 -2.60
N PRO A 22 -1.61 13.59 -1.89
CA PRO A 22 -1.58 14.04 -0.51
C PRO A 22 -1.80 15.57 -0.45
N ASP A 23 -2.65 16.03 0.47
CA ASP A 23 -2.97 17.45 0.69
C ASP A 23 -1.89 18.20 1.51
N GLY A 24 -0.76 17.55 1.80
CA GLY A 24 0.31 18.08 2.65
C GLY A 24 0.00 18.05 4.15
N LYS A 25 -1.27 18.11 4.55
CA LYS A 25 -1.73 18.01 5.95
C LYS A 25 -1.80 16.58 6.50
N GLY A 26 -1.58 15.58 5.65
CA GLY A 26 -1.71 14.16 6.00
C GLY A 26 -2.98 13.50 5.45
N ASP A 27 -3.91 14.31 4.94
CA ASP A 27 -5.08 13.87 4.21
C ASP A 27 -4.79 13.63 2.73
N PHE A 28 -5.70 12.91 2.08
CA PHE A 28 -5.65 12.62 0.65
C PHE A 28 -6.80 13.32 -0.07
N THR A 29 -6.50 13.84 -1.24
CA THR A 29 -7.45 14.54 -2.11
C THR A 29 -7.54 13.78 -3.42
N LEU A 30 -8.76 13.37 -3.78
CA LEU A 30 -9.08 12.80 -5.08
C LEU A 30 -9.24 13.94 -6.08
N THR A 31 -8.42 13.94 -7.13
CA THR A 31 -8.52 14.87 -8.25
C THR A 31 -9.08 14.15 -9.46
N CYS A 32 -10.28 14.55 -9.88
CA CYS A 32 -10.95 14.04 -11.07
C CYS A 32 -10.68 14.96 -12.25
N HIS A 33 -10.31 14.37 -13.38
CA HIS A 33 -10.08 15.03 -14.66
C HIS A 33 -11.25 14.75 -15.60
N TYR A 34 -11.90 15.80 -16.06
CA TYR A 34 -13.03 15.70 -17.00
C TYR A 34 -12.53 15.81 -18.45
N PRO A 35 -13.29 15.29 -19.44
CA PRO A 35 -12.97 15.44 -20.86
C PRO A 35 -12.84 16.90 -21.28
N SER A 36 -13.52 17.80 -20.56
CA SER A 36 -13.50 19.25 -20.76
C SER A 36 -12.25 19.96 -20.20
N GLN A 37 -11.20 19.21 -19.84
CA GLN A 37 -9.97 19.68 -19.16
C GLN A 37 -10.18 20.30 -17.78
N LYS A 38 -11.43 20.45 -17.31
CA LYS A 38 -11.70 20.87 -15.95
C LYS A 38 -11.23 19.80 -14.98
N THR A 39 -10.68 20.24 -13.86
CA THR A 39 -10.31 19.37 -12.74
C THR A 39 -11.19 19.68 -11.54
N TYR A 40 -11.57 18.63 -10.82
CA TYR A 40 -12.33 18.76 -9.59
C TYR A 40 -11.62 17.97 -8.51
N SER A 41 -11.23 18.67 -7.45
CA SER A 41 -10.49 18.09 -6.32
C SER A 41 -11.37 18.08 -5.08
N ARG A 42 -11.48 16.92 -4.43
CA ARG A 42 -12.21 16.74 -3.17
C ARG A 42 -11.44 15.84 -2.22
N PRO A 43 -11.60 16.02 -0.90
CA PRO A 43 -11.00 15.13 0.08
C PRO A 43 -11.51 13.71 -0.14
N LEU A 44 -10.61 12.74 0.03
CA LEU A 44 -10.87 11.31 -0.17
C LEU A 44 -11.96 10.81 0.78
N GLY A 45 -12.13 11.41 1.97
CA GLY A 45 -13.19 11.05 2.92
C GLY A 45 -14.61 11.26 2.39
N ASP A 46 -14.82 12.23 1.49
CA ASP A 46 -16.12 12.49 0.84
C ASP A 46 -16.28 11.72 -0.48
N CYS A 47 -15.26 10.95 -0.88
CA CYS A 47 -15.22 10.23 -2.14
C CYS A 47 -15.19 8.72 -1.88
N ARG A 48 -15.82 7.95 -2.76
CA ARG A 48 -15.77 6.48 -2.71
C ARG A 48 -15.34 5.95 -4.06
N VAL A 49 -14.28 5.18 -4.08
CA VAL A 49 -13.81 4.47 -5.28
C VAL A 49 -14.13 2.99 -5.11
N VAL A 50 -14.68 2.38 -6.14
CA VAL A 50 -15.01 0.95 -6.15
C VAL A 50 -14.38 0.32 -7.40
N PRO A 51 -13.60 -0.77 -7.28
CA PRO A 51 -13.30 -1.52 -6.06
C PRO A 51 -12.28 -0.80 -5.16
N THR A 52 -12.50 -0.91 -3.85
CA THR A 52 -11.46 -0.67 -2.83
C THR A 52 -11.15 -2.01 -2.19
N LEU A 53 -9.89 -2.46 -2.30
CA LEU A 53 -9.43 -3.70 -1.70
C LEU A 53 -8.61 -3.37 -0.45
N GLU A 54 -8.98 -3.94 0.68
CA GLU A 54 -8.23 -3.77 1.93
C GLU A 54 -7.44 -5.05 2.22
N LEU A 55 -6.12 -4.91 2.30
CA LEU A 55 -5.20 -5.96 2.70
C LEU A 55 -4.55 -5.58 4.03
N LYS A 56 -4.29 -6.57 4.87
CA LYS A 56 -3.63 -6.40 6.17
C LYS A 56 -2.44 -7.34 6.26
N ASP A 57 -1.46 -6.95 7.06
CA ASP A 57 -0.26 -7.75 7.34
C ASP A 57 0.42 -8.22 6.05
N MET A 58 0.78 -7.29 5.17
CA MET A 58 1.43 -7.59 3.88
C MET A 58 2.90 -7.18 3.90
N LEU A 59 3.67 -7.71 2.95
CA LEU A 59 5.03 -7.26 2.65
C LEU A 59 4.98 -6.41 1.37
N LEU A 60 5.45 -5.18 1.48
CA LEU A 60 5.63 -4.26 0.37
C LEU A 60 7.02 -4.46 -0.24
N LEU A 61 7.07 -4.79 -1.53
CA LEU A 61 8.29 -4.77 -2.34
C LEU A 61 8.19 -3.63 -3.34
N ARG A 62 9.18 -2.74 -3.36
CA ARG A 62 9.26 -1.70 -4.39
C ARG A 62 10.01 -2.25 -5.60
N LYS A 63 9.44 -2.15 -6.80
CA LYS A 63 10.09 -2.62 -8.03
C LYS A 63 11.42 -1.89 -8.22
N GLY A 64 12.50 -2.66 -8.35
CA GLY A 64 13.88 -2.15 -8.42
C GLY A 64 14.61 -2.08 -7.08
N SER A 65 13.95 -2.41 -5.97
CA SER A 65 14.59 -2.65 -4.67
C SER A 65 14.45 -4.11 -4.28
N SER A 66 15.41 -4.61 -3.51
CA SER A 66 15.40 -5.97 -2.93
C SER A 66 14.92 -5.97 -1.46
N GLU A 67 14.46 -4.82 -0.96
CA GLU A 67 14.02 -4.64 0.43
C GLU A 67 12.52 -4.86 0.56
N PHE A 68 12.14 -5.86 1.35
CA PHE A 68 10.75 -6.08 1.76
C PHE A 68 10.45 -5.29 3.02
N ASN A 69 9.43 -4.43 2.96
CA ASN A 69 8.98 -3.66 4.10
C ASN A 69 7.63 -4.19 4.62
N PRO A 70 7.51 -4.55 5.90
CA PRO A 70 6.24 -4.97 6.48
C PRO A 70 5.27 -3.78 6.55
N VAL A 71 4.02 -4.04 6.19
CA VAL A 71 2.93 -3.05 6.18
C VAL A 71 1.72 -3.59 6.93
N ASP A 72 1.11 -2.74 7.74
CA ASP A 72 0.03 -3.11 8.66
C ASP A 72 -1.32 -3.13 7.93
N ARG A 73 -1.58 -2.07 7.14
CA ARG A 73 -2.80 -1.92 6.34
C ARG A 73 -2.48 -1.35 4.98
N VAL A 74 -3.11 -1.91 3.95
CA VAL A 74 -3.02 -1.46 2.57
C VAL A 74 -4.43 -1.32 2.02
N GLU A 75 -4.74 -0.16 1.45
CA GLU A 75 -6.02 0.13 0.80
C GLU A 75 -5.74 0.40 -0.69
N ILE A 76 -6.16 -0.50 -1.56
CA ILE A 76 -5.96 -0.39 -3.01
C ILE A 76 -7.22 0.20 -3.65
N TYR A 77 -7.06 1.32 -4.32
CA TYR A 77 -8.12 2.06 -4.97
C TYR A 77 -8.07 1.80 -6.47
N GLY A 78 -9.12 1.16 -7.01
CA GLY A 78 -9.33 0.97 -8.44
C GLY A 78 -8.15 0.35 -9.19
N ASP A 79 -7.33 -0.44 -8.49
CA ASP A 79 -6.11 -1.08 -8.98
C ASP A 79 -5.00 -0.12 -9.47
N LYS A 80 -5.14 1.19 -9.22
CA LYS A 80 -4.19 2.21 -9.68
C LYS A 80 -3.32 2.74 -8.55
N HIS A 81 -3.92 3.00 -7.39
CA HIS A 81 -3.22 3.60 -6.25
C HIS A 81 -3.35 2.72 -5.01
N ALA A 82 -2.25 2.53 -4.30
CA ALA A 82 -2.21 1.81 -3.03
C ALA A 82 -1.86 2.78 -1.90
N LEU A 83 -2.75 2.87 -0.92
CA LEU A 83 -2.55 3.59 0.34
C LEU A 83 -2.00 2.62 1.37
N VAL A 84 -0.76 2.87 1.79
CA VAL A 84 0.01 1.98 2.67
C VAL A 84 0.21 2.64 4.03
N GLN A 85 -0.10 1.89 5.08
CA GLN A 85 0.17 2.26 6.46
C GLN A 85 1.25 1.33 7.04
N TYR A 86 2.34 1.92 7.51
CA TYR A 86 3.44 1.18 8.14
C TYR A 86 3.14 0.90 9.61
N PRO A 87 3.66 -0.21 10.17
CA PRO A 87 3.51 -0.53 11.59
C PRO A 87 4.13 0.60 12.44
N GLY A 88 3.40 1.01 13.48
CA GLY A 88 3.84 2.07 14.39
C GLY A 88 3.77 3.50 13.84
N LYS A 89 3.32 3.69 12.59
CA LYS A 89 3.09 5.02 12.00
C LYS A 89 1.60 5.21 11.67
N SER A 90 1.00 6.28 12.18
CA SER A 90 -0.36 6.69 11.81
C SER A 90 -0.44 7.33 10.43
N LYS A 91 0.70 7.76 9.87
CA LYS A 91 0.77 8.39 8.56
C LYS A 91 0.65 7.34 7.45
N LYS A 92 -0.34 7.52 6.58
CA LYS A 92 -0.49 6.74 5.36
C LYS A 92 0.37 7.32 4.24
N TYR A 93 0.84 6.46 3.35
CA TYR A 93 1.66 6.80 2.20
C TYR A 93 0.97 6.29 0.94
N ILE A 94 1.03 7.06 -0.15
CA ILE A 94 0.46 6.64 -1.42
C ILE A 94 1.54 6.13 -2.36
N PHE A 95 1.27 4.99 -2.98
CA PHE A 95 2.10 4.36 -3.99
C PHE A 95 1.28 4.11 -5.25
N ASN A 96 1.94 4.12 -6.40
CA ASN A 96 1.34 3.63 -7.65
C ASN A 96 1.52 2.11 -7.70
N MET A 97 0.45 1.37 -8.02
CA MET A 97 0.49 -0.09 -8.21
C MET A 97 1.56 -0.54 -9.22
N ASP A 98 1.84 0.26 -10.24
CA ASP A 98 2.92 -0.06 -11.20
C ASP A 98 4.31 -0.15 -10.55
N SER A 99 4.51 0.58 -9.45
CA SER A 99 5.81 0.73 -8.77
C SER A 99 6.04 -0.22 -7.60
N VAL A 100 5.00 -0.92 -7.13
CA VAL A 100 5.06 -1.74 -5.92
C VAL A 100 4.32 -3.07 -6.10
N GLU A 101 4.78 -4.07 -5.38
CA GLU A 101 4.14 -5.39 -5.31
C GLU A 101 3.88 -5.74 -3.84
N PHE A 102 2.75 -6.39 -3.59
CA PHE A 102 2.34 -6.83 -2.26
C PHE A 102 2.38 -8.35 -2.19
N PHE A 103 3.04 -8.86 -1.16
CA PHE A 103 3.14 -10.29 -0.91
C PHE A 103 2.57 -10.61 0.46
N SER A 104 1.80 -11.70 0.54
CA SER A 104 1.43 -12.27 1.83
C SER A 104 2.69 -12.77 2.55
N PRO A 105 2.89 -12.47 3.83
CA PRO A 105 4.00 -13.02 4.61
C PRO A 105 3.91 -14.54 4.53
N THR A 106 4.97 -15.18 4.05
CA THR A 106 5.06 -16.63 4.04
C THR A 106 5.52 -17.09 5.42
N SER A 107 4.83 -18.07 6.00
CA SER A 107 5.17 -18.67 7.30
C SER A 107 6.47 -19.50 7.29
N ILE A 108 7.24 -19.47 6.20
CA ILE A 108 8.43 -20.31 5.99
C ILE A 108 9.54 -20.01 7.01
N THR A 109 9.54 -18.81 7.59
CA THR A 109 10.50 -18.39 8.62
C THR A 109 10.21 -18.99 9.99
N ASP A 110 9.00 -19.51 10.23
CA ASP A 110 8.59 -20.15 11.49
C ASP A 110 8.64 -21.69 11.43
N GLU A 111 8.92 -22.25 10.25
CA GLU A 111 9.05 -23.69 10.06
C GLU A 111 10.18 -24.28 10.93
N PRO A 112 10.02 -25.50 11.48
CA PRO A 112 10.98 -26.11 12.39
C PRO A 112 12.39 -26.21 11.80
N ALA A 113 12.49 -26.48 10.49
CA ALA A 113 13.75 -26.55 9.78
C ALA A 113 14.49 -25.19 9.77
N PHE A 114 13.78 -24.09 9.53
CA PHE A 114 14.37 -22.75 9.50
C PHE A 114 14.81 -22.31 10.91
N THR A 115 14.00 -22.64 11.93
CA THR A 115 14.33 -22.41 13.34
C THR A 115 15.59 -23.17 13.77
N TYR A 116 15.76 -24.42 13.33
CA TYR A 116 16.97 -25.19 13.58
C TYR A 116 18.21 -24.53 12.95
N PHE A 117 18.14 -24.16 11.66
CA PHE A 117 19.26 -23.48 11.00
C PHE A 117 19.61 -22.16 11.68
N ARG A 118 18.61 -21.38 12.08
CA ARG A 118 18.81 -20.12 12.82
C ARG A 118 19.48 -20.37 14.17
N SER A 119 19.02 -21.38 14.92
CA SER A 119 19.63 -21.76 16.20
C SER A 119 21.11 -22.15 16.04
N VAL A 120 21.42 -23.00 15.07
CA VAL A 120 22.80 -23.45 14.79
C VAL A 120 23.70 -22.28 14.38
N ALA A 121 23.22 -21.37 13.53
CA ALA A 121 23.98 -20.19 13.13
C ALA A 121 24.25 -19.26 14.34
N THR A 122 23.25 -19.04 15.19
CA THR A 122 23.38 -18.22 16.39
C THR A 122 24.38 -18.83 17.38
N ALA A 123 24.32 -20.14 17.57
CA ALA A 123 25.27 -20.89 18.39
C ALA A 123 26.71 -20.72 17.88
N ARG A 124 26.94 -20.83 16.56
CA ARG A 124 28.28 -20.65 15.95
C ARG A 124 28.84 -19.24 16.15
N VAL A 125 28.01 -18.21 15.99
CA VAL A 125 28.42 -16.82 16.24
C VAL A 125 28.77 -16.60 17.71
N SER A 126 27.99 -17.18 18.63
CA SER A 126 28.27 -17.09 20.07
C SER A 126 29.56 -17.80 20.48
N SER A 127 29.87 -18.95 19.87
CA SER A 127 31.11 -19.69 20.13
C SER A 127 32.38 -19.00 19.60
N CYS A 128 32.25 -18.11 18.61
CA CYS A 128 33.38 -17.32 18.09
C CYS A 128 33.70 -16.06 18.92
N ARG A 129 32.91 -15.74 19.96
CA ARG A 129 33.16 -14.59 20.85
C ARG A 129 34.09 -14.89 22.03
N CYS A 130 34.68 -16.08 22.10
CA CYS A 130 35.74 -16.41 23.05
C CYS A 130 37.10 -16.45 22.37
N ARG A 131 37.73 -15.29 22.20
CA ARG A 131 39.18 -15.15 22.34
C ARG A 131 39.58 -13.70 22.59
#